data_AF-K3WJ43-F1
#
_entry.id   AF-K3WJ43-F1
#
_cell.length_a   1.000
_cell.length_b   1.000
_cell.length_c   1.000
_cell.angle_alpha   90.00
_cell.angle_beta   90.00
_cell.angle_gamma   90.00
#
_symmetry.space_group_name_H-M   'P 1'
#
loop_
_entity.id
_entity.type
_entity.pdbx_description
1 polymer ?
#
loop_
_entity_poly.entity_id
_entity_poly.type
_entity_poly.pdbx_seq_one_letter_code
_entity_poly.pdbx_strand_id
1 'polypeptide(L)'
;MRHFRTLLKTPTARSWLAGAAVVPAALGVYAAQQNQPSECKEARKLAAPEQFLYAPLSKDTTPRDSIEFDTNAPMRQRMEAMIFRVQDQIVAGIEEVDGKKFRTDEWEREGHGGGGRSRILQDGNVFEKAGVGVSVVHGSLPPAAIKQMKSRGKDLEEGKDLPFYACGVSLVMHPRNPMAPTIHLNYRFFEVETGRLDADGKPQTLSWFGGGADLTPSFLFEEDARHFHAVYKIQLDKRDPKLYPEMKETCDKYFYIPHRKESRGVGGFFFDDMEDTSEESFQMIRNCANSMLDSYLPILLRRKDMPFTEKQKEWQQIRRGRYVEFNVMYDRGTKFGLATPGSRIESILMSLPLTARWEYMHSPEKGSWEDKTLQVLKNPVDWLDVPEVDLEKLSTAELLQEIARRSEK
;
A
#
# COMPACT_ATOMS: atom_id res chain seq x y z
N MET A 1 58.15 -30.93 16.73
CA MET A 1 57.91 -31.76 17.92
C MET A 1 56.43 -32.13 17.97
N ARG A 2 56.16 -33.45 18.00
CA ARG A 2 54.96 -34.21 18.47
C ARG A 2 53.56 -33.66 18.11
N HIS A 3 52.78 -34.20 17.16
CA HIS A 3 52.13 -35.53 17.07
C HIS A 3 51.08 -35.86 18.15
N PHE A 4 49.84 -36.09 17.71
CA PHE A 4 48.95 -37.27 17.91
C PHE A 4 47.64 -36.95 17.11
N ARG A 5 47.18 -37.59 16.01
CA ARG A 5 46.83 -39.01 15.69
C ARG A 5 45.91 -39.61 16.80
N THR A 6 44.75 -40.26 16.59
CA THR A 6 44.32 -41.18 15.50
C THR A 6 42.91 -41.79 15.78
N LEU A 7 42.13 -42.02 14.70
CA LEU A 7 41.36 -43.25 14.31
C LEU A 7 39.99 -43.57 14.96
N LEU A 8 38.91 -43.61 14.16
CA LEU A 8 38.28 -44.74 13.41
C LEU A 8 37.20 -45.49 14.22
N LYS A 9 35.99 -45.64 13.64
CA LYS A 9 35.50 -46.87 12.97
C LYS A 9 33.99 -46.77 12.68
N THR A 10 33.62 -46.93 11.40
CA THR A 10 32.37 -47.57 10.93
C THR A 10 32.51 -49.09 11.09
N PRO A 11 31.44 -49.92 11.04
CA PRO A 11 30.88 -50.38 9.74
C PRO A 11 29.39 -50.79 9.70
N THR A 12 28.84 -50.81 8.46
CA THR A 12 27.88 -51.79 7.84
C THR A 12 26.49 -52.03 8.44
N ALA A 13 25.43 -52.48 7.75
CA ALA A 13 24.93 -52.56 6.37
C ALA A 13 23.76 -53.56 6.43
N ARG A 14 22.62 -53.34 5.75
CA ARG A 14 21.89 -54.38 4.97
C ARG A 14 20.57 -53.88 4.36
N SER A 15 20.51 -54.09 3.06
CA SER A 15 19.37 -54.09 2.14
C SER A 15 18.38 -55.24 2.40
N TRP A 16 17.11 -55.06 2.02
CA TRP A 16 16.29 -56.12 1.39
C TRP A 16 15.31 -55.51 0.37
N LEU A 17 15.07 -56.30 -0.68
CA LEU A 17 14.41 -56.00 -1.95
C LEU A 17 13.01 -56.65 -2.02
N ALA A 18 12.22 -56.14 -2.97
CA ALA A 18 11.25 -56.83 -3.85
C ALA A 18 9.78 -56.99 -3.42
N GLY A 19 8.90 -56.76 -4.41
CA GLY A 19 7.57 -57.37 -4.47
C GLY A 19 6.51 -56.56 -5.25
N ALA A 20 6.39 -56.79 -6.55
CA ALA A 20 5.32 -56.29 -7.43
C ALA A 20 4.15 -57.30 -7.52
N ALA A 21 2.90 -56.84 -7.74
CA ALA A 21 1.84 -57.58 -8.44
C ALA A 21 0.63 -56.68 -8.82
N VAL A 22 -0.15 -57.12 -9.80
CA VAL A 22 -1.00 -56.38 -10.75
C VAL A 22 -2.38 -57.10 -10.90
N VAL A 23 -3.51 -56.34 -10.84
CA VAL A 23 -4.81 -56.44 -11.62
C VAL A 23 -5.76 -57.65 -11.34
N PRO A 24 -7.09 -57.73 -11.73
CA PRO A 24 -8.13 -56.81 -12.32
C PRO A 24 -9.59 -56.80 -11.69
N ALA A 25 -10.39 -55.78 -12.11
CA ALA A 25 -11.79 -55.72 -12.62
C ALA A 25 -13.06 -56.29 -11.91
N ALA A 26 -14.14 -55.45 -11.89
CA ALA A 26 -15.54 -55.75 -12.29
C ALA A 26 -16.40 -54.45 -12.18
N LEU A 27 -16.85 -53.84 -13.29
CA LEU A 27 -18.14 -54.02 -14.02
C LEU A 27 -19.41 -53.58 -13.28
N GLY A 28 -20.10 -52.58 -13.84
CA GLY A 28 -21.45 -52.16 -13.43
C GLY A 28 -21.99 -51.00 -14.27
N VAL A 29 -22.54 -51.33 -15.44
CA VAL A 29 -23.21 -50.43 -16.40
C VAL A 29 -24.68 -50.25 -15.99
N TYR A 30 -25.20 -49.02 -16.01
CA TYR A 30 -26.60 -48.77 -16.35
C TYR A 30 -26.70 -47.54 -17.24
N ALA A 31 -27.39 -47.72 -18.37
CA ALA A 31 -27.50 -46.79 -19.47
C ALA A 31 -28.85 -46.06 -19.47
N ALA A 32 -28.83 -44.95 -20.20
CA ALA A 32 -29.93 -44.30 -20.92
C ALA A 32 -30.88 -43.37 -20.15
N GLN A 33 -30.74 -42.07 -20.43
CA GLN A 33 -31.79 -41.35 -21.15
C GLN A 33 -31.21 -40.11 -21.86
N GLN A 34 -31.29 -40.12 -23.19
CA GLN A 34 -31.05 -38.98 -24.06
C GLN A 34 -32.28 -38.07 -24.02
N ASN A 35 -32.07 -36.78 -23.76
CA ASN A 35 -32.85 -35.68 -24.31
C ASN A 35 -31.91 -34.49 -24.49
N GLN A 36 -31.81 -33.98 -25.71
CA GLN A 36 -31.18 -32.71 -26.10
C GLN A 36 -32.16 -31.98 -27.04
N PRO A 37 -32.07 -30.66 -27.26
CA PRO A 37 -31.19 -29.67 -26.64
C PRO A 37 -31.95 -28.40 -26.16
N SER A 38 -31.45 -27.70 -25.14
CA SER A 38 -31.71 -26.26 -25.02
C SER A 38 -30.41 -25.53 -24.70
N GLU A 39 -30.13 -24.52 -25.50
CA GLU A 39 -28.98 -23.65 -25.42
C GLU A 39 -28.92 -22.94 -24.07
N CYS A 40 -27.85 -23.17 -23.32
CA CYS A 40 -27.08 -22.12 -22.66
C CYS A 40 -25.77 -22.74 -22.19
N LYS A 41 -24.72 -22.48 -22.95
CA LYS A 41 -23.34 -22.69 -22.50
C LYS A 41 -23.02 -21.70 -21.38
N GLU A 42 -22.08 -22.13 -20.55
CA GLU A 42 -21.29 -21.34 -19.59
C GLU A 42 -21.89 -21.11 -18.20
N ALA A 43 -21.61 -22.07 -17.31
CA ALA A 43 -21.12 -21.73 -15.98
C ALA A 43 -20.30 -22.91 -15.40
N ARG A 44 -19.06 -22.59 -15.00
CA ARG A 44 -18.21 -23.32 -14.05
C ARG A 44 -17.50 -24.60 -14.53
N LYS A 45 -16.36 -24.40 -15.19
CA LYS A 45 -15.11 -25.06 -14.77
C LYS A 45 -14.32 -24.04 -13.96
N LEU A 46 -14.20 -24.26 -12.65
CA LEU A 46 -13.32 -23.48 -11.79
C LEU A 46 -11.87 -23.74 -12.23
N ALA A 47 -11.15 -22.68 -12.61
CA ALA A 47 -9.74 -22.71 -12.94
C ALA A 47 -8.88 -22.75 -11.66
N ALA A 48 -7.67 -23.31 -11.81
CA ALA A 48 -6.69 -23.54 -10.75
C ALA A 48 -6.11 -22.22 -10.17
N PRO A 49 -5.49 -22.24 -8.96
CA PRO A 49 -5.10 -21.06 -8.15
C PRO A 49 -4.03 -20.11 -8.75
N GLU A 50 -3.69 -20.23 -10.02
CA GLU A 50 -2.46 -19.70 -10.60
C GLU A 50 -2.70 -18.52 -11.58
N GLN A 51 -3.95 -18.08 -11.78
CA GLN A 51 -4.31 -16.97 -12.67
C GLN A 51 -5.07 -15.87 -11.89
N PHE A 52 -4.37 -14.78 -11.56
CA PHE A 52 -4.82 -13.50 -10.97
C PHE A 52 -5.88 -13.54 -9.81
N LEU A 53 -5.39 -13.19 -8.62
CA LEU A 53 -5.98 -13.34 -7.29
C LEU A 53 -6.96 -12.21 -6.92
N TYR A 54 -8.24 -12.34 -7.24
CA TYR A 54 -9.29 -11.48 -6.65
C TYR A 54 -9.93 -12.12 -5.40
N ALA A 55 -9.09 -12.66 -4.52
CA ALA A 55 -9.47 -13.01 -3.16
C ALA A 55 -8.51 -12.28 -2.21
N PRO A 56 -9.00 -11.61 -1.15
CA PRO A 56 -8.12 -11.11 -0.09
C PRO A 56 -7.23 -12.26 0.37
N LEU A 57 -5.91 -12.08 0.27
CA LEU A 57 -4.93 -13.10 0.65
C LEU A 57 -4.97 -13.30 2.17
N SER A 58 -5.28 -12.23 2.90
CA SER A 58 -5.43 -12.26 4.34
C SER A 58 -6.89 -12.20 4.77
N LYS A 59 -7.24 -13.04 5.76
CA LYS A 59 -8.48 -12.87 6.52
C LYS A 59 -8.24 -11.79 7.57
N ASP A 60 -9.25 -10.95 7.84
CA ASP A 60 -9.21 -10.05 8.98
C ASP A 60 -9.14 -10.89 10.27
N THR A 61 -7.95 -10.93 10.88
CA THR A 61 -7.67 -11.69 12.11
C THR A 61 -7.91 -10.86 13.37
N THR A 62 -8.43 -9.64 13.24
CA THR A 62 -8.72 -8.77 14.39
C THR A 62 -9.76 -9.46 15.29
N PRO A 63 -9.49 -9.62 16.61
CA PRO A 63 -10.45 -10.19 17.55
C PRO A 63 -11.77 -9.42 17.52
N ARG A 64 -12.91 -10.13 17.52
CA ARG A 64 -14.25 -9.50 17.41
C ARG A 64 -14.68 -8.78 18.69
N ASP A 65 -14.00 -9.05 19.79
CA ASP A 65 -14.09 -8.34 21.06
C ASP A 65 -13.12 -7.14 21.16
N SER A 66 -12.35 -6.84 20.11
CA SER A 66 -11.56 -5.61 20.01
C SER A 66 -12.46 -4.37 20.06
N ILE A 67 -11.96 -3.29 20.67
CA ILE A 67 -12.62 -1.96 20.67
C ILE A 67 -12.92 -1.46 19.24
N GLU A 68 -12.17 -1.93 18.24
CA GLU A 68 -12.46 -1.66 16.83
C GLU A 68 -13.86 -2.10 16.40
N PHE A 69 -14.51 -3.03 17.11
CA PHE A 69 -15.88 -3.48 16.83
C PHE A 69 -16.92 -2.96 17.83
N ASP A 70 -16.50 -2.25 18.88
CA ASP A 70 -17.43 -1.67 19.87
C ASP A 70 -18.00 -0.35 19.34
N THR A 71 -19.23 -0.38 18.84
CA THR A 71 -19.93 0.80 18.31
C THR A 71 -20.29 1.83 19.38
N ASN A 72 -20.17 1.48 20.68
CA ASN A 72 -20.39 2.41 21.78
C ASN A 72 -19.11 3.16 22.18
N ALA A 73 -17.94 2.66 21.76
CA ALA A 73 -16.67 3.31 22.06
C ALA A 73 -16.47 4.58 21.20
N PRO A 74 -15.85 5.65 21.75
CA PRO A 74 -15.52 6.84 20.98
C PRO A 74 -14.68 6.52 19.75
N MET A 75 -15.01 7.11 18.60
CA MET A 75 -14.31 6.87 17.33
C MET A 75 -12.79 7.08 17.44
N ARG A 76 -12.34 8.08 18.22
CA ARG A 76 -10.92 8.35 18.47
C ARG A 76 -10.16 7.14 19.02
N GLN A 77 -10.77 6.38 19.95
CA GLN A 77 -10.15 5.20 20.57
C GLN A 77 -10.16 4.00 19.64
N ARG A 78 -11.23 3.83 18.85
CA ARG A 78 -11.36 2.77 17.85
C ARG A 78 -10.33 2.95 16.73
N MET A 79 -10.18 4.19 16.26
CA MET A 79 -9.17 4.55 15.27
C MET A 79 -7.75 4.33 15.80
N GLU A 80 -7.47 4.73 17.04
CA GLU A 80 -6.17 4.52 17.68
C GLU A 80 -5.79 3.03 17.77
N ALA A 81 -6.72 2.17 18.21
CA ALA A 81 -6.50 0.73 18.23
C ALA A 81 -6.19 0.17 16.83
N MET A 82 -6.96 0.60 15.83
CA MET A 82 -6.79 0.17 14.44
C MET A 82 -5.40 0.55 13.89
N ILE A 83 -4.97 1.81 14.06
CA ILE A 83 -3.71 2.29 13.46
C ILE A 83 -2.48 1.62 14.08
N PHE A 84 -2.47 1.37 15.40
CA PHE A 84 -1.37 0.67 16.06
C PHE A 84 -1.31 -0.80 15.64
N ARG A 85 -2.45 -1.49 15.59
CA ARG A 85 -2.53 -2.88 15.11
C ARG A 85 -2.06 -2.99 13.66
N VAL A 86 -2.54 -2.11 12.78
CA VAL A 86 -2.16 -2.11 11.36
C VAL A 86 -0.66 -1.87 11.22
N GLN A 87 -0.07 -0.93 11.98
CA GLN A 87 1.38 -0.75 11.99
C GLN A 87 2.12 -2.03 12.41
N ASP A 88 1.66 -2.73 13.46
CA ASP A 88 2.27 -3.96 13.92
C ASP A 88 2.20 -5.08 12.86
N GLN A 89 1.04 -5.27 12.23
CA GLN A 89 0.85 -6.25 11.16
C GLN A 89 1.72 -5.96 9.94
N ILE A 90 1.72 -4.70 9.49
CA ILE A 90 2.53 -4.26 8.35
C ILE A 90 4.01 -4.49 8.63
N VAL A 91 4.50 -4.06 9.78
CA VAL A 91 5.91 -4.20 10.13
C VAL A 91 6.30 -5.67 10.19
N ALA A 92 5.49 -6.53 10.82
CA ALA A 92 5.77 -7.96 10.87
C ALA A 92 5.88 -8.58 9.46
N GLY A 93 4.92 -8.28 8.57
CA GLY A 93 4.93 -8.81 7.19
C GLY A 93 6.11 -8.30 6.36
N ILE A 94 6.54 -7.05 6.56
CA ILE A 94 7.69 -6.49 5.84
C ILE A 94 9.02 -7.03 6.40
N GLU A 95 9.15 -7.21 7.72
CA GLU A 95 10.34 -7.82 8.33
C GLU A 95 10.54 -9.27 7.89
N GLU A 96 9.45 -10.02 7.67
CA GLU A 96 9.52 -11.40 7.16
C GLU A 96 10.14 -11.45 5.76
N VAL A 97 9.77 -10.51 4.89
CA VAL A 97 10.27 -10.45 3.50
C VAL A 97 11.67 -9.83 3.42
N ASP A 98 11.96 -8.78 4.19
CA ASP A 98 13.28 -8.14 4.19
C ASP A 98 14.32 -8.98 4.94
N GLY A 99 13.94 -9.64 6.02
CA GLY A 99 14.85 -10.37 6.91
C GLY A 99 15.62 -9.48 7.90
N LYS A 100 15.40 -8.17 7.88
CA LYS A 100 15.88 -7.22 8.91
C LYS A 100 14.73 -6.62 9.70
N LYS A 101 15.05 -6.14 10.91
CA LYS A 101 14.09 -5.55 11.85
C LYS A 101 13.98 -4.04 11.71
N PHE A 102 12.78 -3.50 11.92
CA PHE A 102 12.56 -2.06 12.03
C PHE A 102 13.13 -1.57 13.37
N ARG A 103 13.82 -0.43 13.34
CA ARG A 103 14.07 0.37 14.54
C ARG A 103 12.75 1.02 14.96
N THR A 104 12.34 0.78 16.20
CA THR A 104 11.18 1.44 16.81
C THR A 104 11.64 2.64 17.63
N ASP A 105 10.96 3.76 17.45
CA ASP A 105 11.12 4.97 18.25
C ASP A 105 9.75 5.47 18.71
N GLU A 106 9.51 5.45 20.01
CA GLU A 106 8.33 6.00 20.65
C GLU A 106 8.65 7.40 21.17
N TRP A 107 7.76 8.34 20.92
CA TRP A 107 8.00 9.74 21.21
C TRP A 107 6.74 10.45 21.65
N GLU A 108 6.93 11.50 22.44
CA GLU A 108 5.88 12.39 22.90
C GLU A 108 6.20 13.84 22.48
N ARG A 109 5.16 14.65 22.31
CA ARG A 109 5.30 16.09 22.07
C ARG A 109 5.49 16.81 23.40
N GLU A 110 6.32 17.84 23.38
CA GLU A 110 6.45 18.74 24.52
C GLU A 110 5.08 19.31 24.93
N GLY A 111 4.85 19.46 26.24
CA GLY A 111 3.60 20.00 26.77
C GLY A 111 2.40 19.05 26.74
N HIS A 112 2.63 17.72 26.68
CA HIS A 112 1.58 16.70 26.68
C HIS A 112 0.57 16.82 25.53
N GLY A 113 1.06 17.16 24.33
CA GLY A 113 0.24 17.30 23.11
C GLY A 113 0.04 15.99 22.31
N GLY A 114 0.15 14.84 22.96
CA GLY A 114 0.18 13.52 22.33
C GLY A 114 1.58 13.06 21.92
N GLY A 115 1.68 12.13 20.97
CA GLY A 115 2.92 11.47 20.57
C GLY A 115 2.77 10.56 19.37
N GLY A 116 3.62 9.54 19.29
CA GLY A 116 3.55 8.54 18.22
C GLY A 116 4.60 7.44 18.33
N ARG A 117 4.51 6.51 17.38
CA ARG A 117 5.47 5.41 17.22
C ARG A 117 5.96 5.39 15.79
N SER A 118 7.24 5.71 15.60
CA SER A 118 7.92 5.67 14.32
C SER A 118 8.69 4.36 14.19
N ARG A 119 8.40 3.58 13.16
CA ARG A 119 9.17 2.38 12.83
C ARG A 119 9.90 2.60 11.52
N ILE A 120 11.23 2.53 11.56
CA ILE A 120 12.12 2.77 10.41
C ILE A 120 12.99 1.55 10.15
N LEU A 121 12.97 1.07 8.92
CA LEU A 121 13.97 0.16 8.37
C LEU A 121 14.81 0.95 7.37
N GLN A 122 16.13 0.94 7.54
CA GLN A 122 17.08 1.57 6.62
C GLN A 122 18.18 0.58 6.28
N ASP A 123 18.66 0.62 5.05
CA ASP A 123 19.70 -0.28 4.55
C ASP A 123 19.31 -1.76 4.69
N GLY A 124 18.02 -2.06 4.43
CA GLY A 124 17.44 -3.39 4.36
C GLY A 124 17.99 -4.24 3.20
N ASN A 125 17.66 -5.52 3.22
CA ASN A 125 18.01 -6.43 2.12
C ASN A 125 17.12 -6.19 0.89
N VAL A 126 15.83 -5.92 1.13
CA VAL A 126 14.82 -5.68 0.09
C VAL A 126 14.50 -4.19 -0.01
N PHE A 127 14.42 -3.48 1.11
CA PHE A 127 14.15 -2.04 1.16
C PHE A 127 15.42 -1.24 1.42
N GLU A 128 15.65 -0.19 0.64
CA GLU A 128 16.69 0.79 1.00
C GLU A 128 16.24 1.66 2.17
N LYS A 129 14.96 2.02 2.18
CA LYS A 129 14.32 2.71 3.30
C LYS A 129 12.83 2.38 3.32
N ALA A 130 12.33 1.99 4.47
CA ALA A 130 10.90 1.78 4.72
C ALA A 130 10.53 2.40 6.06
N GLY A 131 9.41 3.10 6.09
CA GLY A 131 8.94 3.78 7.27
C GLY A 131 7.45 3.56 7.47
N VAL A 132 7.05 3.24 8.69
CA VAL A 132 5.66 3.11 9.11
C VAL A 132 5.50 3.91 10.40
N GLY A 133 4.83 5.06 10.29
CA GLY A 133 4.58 5.97 11.40
C GLY A 133 3.14 5.91 11.88
N VAL A 134 2.97 5.87 13.20
CA VAL A 134 1.70 6.17 13.87
C VAL A 134 1.86 7.46 14.65
N SER A 135 0.84 8.30 14.63
CA SER A 135 0.79 9.52 15.44
C SER A 135 -0.60 9.68 16.05
N VAL A 136 -0.63 10.12 17.30
CA VAL A 136 -1.84 10.44 18.06
C VAL A 136 -1.57 11.77 18.73
N VAL A 137 -2.18 12.83 18.23
CA VAL A 137 -1.85 14.21 18.53
C VAL A 137 -3.10 14.94 19.00
N HIS A 138 -2.97 15.72 20.06
CA HIS A 138 -4.05 16.57 20.57
C HIS A 138 -3.50 17.90 21.07
N GLY A 139 -4.40 18.87 21.25
CA GLY A 139 -4.07 20.20 21.74
C GLY A 139 -5.03 21.21 21.17
N SER A 140 -4.57 22.45 21.01
CA SER A 140 -5.38 23.55 20.49
C SER A 140 -4.95 23.93 19.08
N LEU A 141 -5.90 24.24 18.20
CA LEU A 141 -5.57 24.67 16.84
C LEU A 141 -4.88 26.04 16.83
N PRO A 142 -3.74 26.18 16.14
CA PRO A 142 -3.13 27.49 15.97
C PRO A 142 -3.98 28.36 15.03
N PRO A 143 -3.98 29.70 15.18
CA PRO A 143 -4.80 30.61 14.36
C PRO A 143 -4.61 30.46 12.84
N ALA A 144 -3.41 30.10 12.39
CA ALA A 144 -3.14 29.83 10.97
C ALA A 144 -3.89 28.58 10.47
N ALA A 145 -3.97 27.52 11.27
CA ALA A 145 -4.71 26.31 10.93
C ALA A 145 -6.23 26.58 10.90
N ILE A 146 -6.75 27.38 11.85
CA ILE A 146 -8.16 27.80 11.86
C ILE A 146 -8.51 28.52 10.55
N LYS A 147 -7.72 29.52 10.16
CA LYS A 147 -7.91 30.25 8.88
C LYS A 147 -7.87 29.32 7.67
N GLN A 148 -6.93 28.38 7.65
CA GLN A 148 -6.83 27.40 6.57
C GLN A 148 -8.06 26.50 6.50
N MET A 149 -8.53 25.96 7.63
CA MET A 149 -9.71 25.10 7.68
C MET A 149 -10.98 25.87 7.27
N LYS A 150 -11.15 27.12 7.71
CA LYS A 150 -12.26 27.98 7.28
C LYS A 150 -12.25 28.26 5.78
N SER A 151 -11.08 28.46 5.18
CA SER A 151 -10.95 28.62 3.72
C SER A 151 -11.39 27.38 2.93
N ARG A 152 -11.45 26.22 3.58
CA ARG A 152 -11.98 24.95 3.04
C ARG A 152 -13.46 24.73 3.37
N GLY A 153 -14.14 25.72 3.95
CA GLY A 153 -15.56 25.64 4.29
C GLY A 153 -15.87 25.08 5.68
N LYS A 154 -14.86 24.83 6.53
CA LYS A 154 -15.11 24.37 7.91
C LYS A 154 -15.61 25.52 8.77
N ASP A 155 -16.72 25.31 9.48
CA ASP A 155 -17.37 26.35 10.25
C ASP A 155 -16.80 26.47 11.67
N LEU A 156 -15.64 27.14 11.81
CA LEU A 156 -14.91 27.31 13.07
C LEU A 156 -14.99 28.76 13.59
N GLU A 157 -15.17 28.93 14.91
CA GLU A 157 -15.15 30.23 15.57
C GLU A 157 -13.71 30.75 15.74
N GLU A 158 -13.48 32.02 15.36
CA GLU A 158 -12.17 32.65 15.50
C GLU A 158 -11.99 33.29 16.88
N GLY A 159 -10.75 33.32 17.37
CA GLY A 159 -10.41 33.96 18.64
C GLY A 159 -10.75 33.13 19.89
N LYS A 160 -11.30 31.93 19.71
CA LYS A 160 -11.47 30.93 20.77
C LYS A 160 -10.37 29.88 20.74
N ASP A 161 -10.14 29.29 21.90
CA ASP A 161 -9.36 28.06 22.02
C ASP A 161 -10.17 26.90 21.44
N LEU A 162 -9.64 26.23 20.41
CA LEU A 162 -10.33 25.15 19.70
C LEU A 162 -9.55 23.84 19.89
N PRO A 163 -9.92 23.02 20.90
CA PRO A 163 -9.36 21.69 21.10
C PRO A 163 -9.52 20.82 19.84
N PHE A 164 -8.46 20.12 19.47
CA PHE A 164 -8.46 19.15 18.38
C PHE A 164 -7.78 17.86 18.80
N TYR A 165 -8.12 16.81 18.06
CA TYR A 165 -7.47 15.52 18.10
C TYR A 165 -7.26 15.02 16.67
N ALA A 166 -6.09 14.44 16.42
CA ALA A 166 -5.71 13.88 15.14
C ALA A 166 -4.91 12.60 15.37
N CYS A 167 -5.35 11.50 14.76
CA CYS A 167 -4.56 10.27 14.76
C CYS A 167 -4.48 9.67 13.37
N GLY A 168 -3.43 8.90 13.10
CA GLY A 168 -3.30 8.22 11.83
C GLY A 168 -2.08 7.31 11.73
N VAL A 169 -2.16 6.39 10.76
CA VAL A 169 -1.04 5.60 10.26
C VAL A 169 -0.61 6.14 8.90
N SER A 170 0.68 6.27 8.69
CA SER A 170 1.26 6.61 7.39
C SER A 170 2.49 5.76 7.14
N LEU A 171 2.69 5.36 5.88
CA LEU A 171 3.91 4.66 5.47
C LEU A 171 4.39 5.13 4.12
N VAL A 172 5.70 5.00 3.94
CA VAL A 172 6.36 5.05 2.64
C VAL A 172 7.45 3.98 2.64
N MET A 173 7.52 3.20 1.56
CA MET A 173 8.56 2.17 1.41
C MET A 173 9.21 2.27 0.05
N HIS A 174 10.54 2.32 0.05
CA HIS A 174 11.38 2.42 -1.14
C HIS A 174 12.20 1.13 -1.30
N PRO A 175 11.77 0.20 -2.17
CA PRO A 175 12.54 -0.98 -2.49
C PRO A 175 13.91 -0.64 -3.08
N ARG A 176 14.88 -1.51 -2.82
CA ARG A 176 16.22 -1.46 -3.41
C ARG A 176 16.18 -1.76 -4.91
N ASN A 177 15.39 -2.75 -5.31
CA ASN A 177 15.29 -3.17 -6.72
C ASN A 177 14.45 -2.18 -7.54
N PRO A 178 14.93 -1.64 -8.69
CA PRO A 178 14.17 -0.73 -9.54
C PRO A 178 12.87 -1.34 -10.09
N MET A 179 12.77 -2.66 -10.17
CA MET A 179 11.56 -3.36 -10.63
C MET A 179 10.46 -3.38 -9.57
N ALA A 180 10.80 -3.19 -8.30
CA ALA A 180 9.83 -3.15 -7.20
C ALA A 180 9.36 -1.71 -6.95
N PRO A 181 8.04 -1.43 -6.99
CA PRO A 181 7.52 -0.09 -6.86
C PRO A 181 7.63 0.48 -5.44
N THR A 182 7.83 1.79 -5.33
CA THR A 182 7.59 2.51 -4.07
C THR A 182 6.09 2.50 -3.76
N ILE A 183 5.73 2.38 -2.48
CA ILE A 183 4.33 2.45 -2.02
C ILE A 183 4.19 3.54 -0.97
N HIS A 184 3.04 4.23 -0.99
CA HIS A 184 2.59 5.12 0.06
C HIS A 184 1.17 4.76 0.50
N LEU A 185 0.90 4.91 1.79
CA LEU A 185 -0.43 4.76 2.36
C LEU A 185 -0.61 5.68 3.56
N ASN A 186 -1.81 6.21 3.71
CA ASN A 186 -2.22 6.99 4.86
C ASN A 186 -3.68 6.69 5.23
N TYR A 187 -3.98 6.54 6.52
CA TYR A 187 -5.34 6.66 7.05
C TYR A 187 -5.31 7.48 8.33
N ARG A 188 -6.20 8.47 8.42
CA ARG A 188 -6.25 9.41 9.53
C ARG A 188 -7.68 9.76 9.89
N PHE A 189 -7.85 10.10 11.16
CA PHE A 189 -9.07 10.66 11.73
C PHE A 189 -8.71 11.98 12.38
N PHE A 190 -9.58 12.97 12.19
CA PHE A 190 -9.45 14.29 12.76
C PHE A 190 -10.77 14.69 13.40
N GLU A 191 -10.72 15.31 14.57
CA GLU A 191 -11.86 15.94 15.22
C GLU A 191 -11.43 17.27 15.86
N VAL A 192 -12.32 18.25 15.88
CA VAL A 192 -12.07 19.58 16.42
C VAL A 192 -13.35 20.22 16.94
N GLU A 193 -13.27 20.87 18.10
CA GLU A 193 -14.37 21.68 18.62
C GLU A 193 -14.53 22.97 17.79
N THR A 194 -15.77 23.35 17.50
CA THR A 194 -16.05 24.53 16.64
C THR A 194 -15.99 25.84 17.42
N GLY A 195 -15.94 25.80 18.75
CA GLY A 195 -16.10 26.95 19.65
C GLY A 195 -17.57 27.28 19.95
N ARG A 196 -18.52 26.57 19.32
CA ARG A 196 -19.96 26.71 19.53
C ARG A 196 -20.51 25.59 20.40
N LEU A 197 -21.71 25.82 20.93
CA LEU A 197 -22.46 24.80 21.65
C LEU A 197 -23.57 24.23 20.74
N ASP A 198 -23.83 22.94 20.90
CA ASP A 198 -24.98 22.28 20.29
C ASP A 198 -26.29 22.59 21.05
N ALA A 199 -27.41 22.00 20.62
CA ALA A 199 -28.72 22.21 21.22
C ALA A 199 -28.82 21.75 22.68
N ASP A 200 -27.94 20.83 23.11
CA ASP A 200 -27.87 20.29 24.47
C ASP A 200 -26.84 21.04 25.34
N GLY A 201 -26.23 22.11 24.81
CA GLY A 201 -25.23 22.91 25.50
C GLY A 201 -23.83 22.29 25.57
N LYS A 202 -23.54 21.26 24.76
CA LYS A 202 -22.23 20.61 24.68
C LYS A 202 -21.38 21.24 23.56
N PRO A 203 -20.03 21.19 23.64
CA PRO A 203 -19.18 21.64 22.55
C PRO A 203 -19.50 20.91 21.25
N GLN A 204 -19.86 21.68 20.22
CA GLN A 204 -20.06 21.15 18.89
C GLN A 204 -18.70 20.74 18.30
N THR A 205 -18.63 19.56 17.72
CA THR A 205 -17.39 19.00 17.13
C THR A 205 -17.58 18.75 15.64
N LEU A 206 -16.57 19.05 14.83
CA LEU A 206 -16.44 18.57 13.45
C LEU A 206 -15.46 17.41 13.44
N SER A 207 -15.79 16.35 12.72
CA SER A 207 -14.91 15.20 12.54
C SER A 207 -14.90 14.71 11.10
N TRP A 208 -13.76 14.20 10.65
CA TRP A 208 -13.64 13.62 9.32
C TRP A 208 -12.52 12.61 9.24
N PHE A 209 -12.65 11.70 8.28
CA PHE A 209 -11.59 10.82 7.85
C PHE A 209 -10.84 11.37 6.64
N GLY A 210 -9.60 10.90 6.49
CA GLY A 210 -8.84 11.06 5.26
C GLY A 210 -7.88 9.90 5.08
N GLY A 211 -7.44 9.68 3.85
CA GLY A 211 -6.50 8.60 3.58
C GLY A 211 -6.40 8.23 2.12
N GLY A 212 -5.83 7.05 1.88
CA GLY A 212 -5.58 6.53 0.56
C GLY A 212 -4.33 5.66 0.53
N ALA A 213 -4.13 5.02 -0.61
CA ALA A 213 -2.91 4.30 -0.94
C ALA A 213 -2.58 4.55 -2.41
N ASP A 214 -1.30 4.67 -2.72
CA ASP A 214 -0.82 4.85 -4.09
C ASP A 214 0.51 4.13 -4.35
N LEU A 215 0.70 3.76 -5.62
CA LEU A 215 1.84 2.99 -6.08
C LEU A 215 2.69 3.80 -7.06
N THR A 216 4.00 3.80 -6.84
CA THR A 216 4.99 4.58 -7.61
C THR A 216 6.07 3.65 -8.19
N PRO A 217 5.81 3.02 -9.35
CA PRO A 217 6.81 2.23 -10.05
C PRO A 217 7.89 3.10 -10.71
N SER A 218 9.11 2.58 -10.78
CA SER A 218 10.12 3.14 -11.69
C SER A 218 9.94 2.61 -13.12
N PHE A 219 9.50 1.35 -13.21
CA PHE A 219 9.19 0.65 -14.46
C PHE A 219 7.78 0.10 -14.38
N LEU A 220 6.98 0.33 -15.42
CA LEU A 220 5.61 -0.13 -15.47
C LEU A 220 5.51 -1.64 -15.72
N PHE A 221 4.79 -2.31 -14.82
CA PHE A 221 4.19 -3.62 -14.99
C PHE A 221 2.69 -3.48 -14.85
N GLU A 222 1.96 -3.67 -15.95
CA GLU A 222 0.52 -3.52 -16.03
C GLU A 222 -0.19 -4.46 -15.04
N GLU A 223 0.33 -5.69 -14.90
CA GLU A 223 -0.19 -6.67 -13.95
C GLU A 223 -0.09 -6.24 -12.48
N ASP A 224 0.92 -5.44 -12.12
CA ASP A 224 1.11 -4.97 -10.74
C ASP A 224 0.18 -3.81 -10.43
N ALA A 225 0.01 -2.88 -11.37
CA ALA A 225 -0.94 -1.78 -11.24
C ALA A 225 -2.37 -2.33 -11.14
N ARG A 226 -2.74 -3.29 -12.00
CA ARG A 226 -4.04 -3.99 -11.93
C ARG A 226 -4.28 -4.62 -10.57
N HIS A 227 -3.33 -5.42 -10.07
CA HIS A 227 -3.42 -6.06 -8.76
C HIS A 227 -3.64 -5.05 -7.63
N PHE A 228 -2.83 -4.00 -7.59
CA PHE A 228 -2.91 -2.97 -6.56
C PHE A 228 -4.29 -2.29 -6.55
N HIS A 229 -4.74 -1.83 -7.72
CA HIS A 229 -6.03 -1.15 -7.88
C HIS A 229 -7.23 -2.07 -7.58
N ALA A 230 -7.16 -3.32 -8.02
CA ALA A 230 -8.16 -4.35 -7.79
C ALA A 230 -8.42 -4.59 -6.29
N VAL A 231 -7.36 -4.76 -5.50
CA VAL A 231 -7.45 -5.06 -4.07
C VAL A 231 -8.24 -3.97 -3.34
N TYR A 232 -7.95 -2.69 -3.63
CA TYR A 232 -8.67 -1.59 -2.98
C TYR A 232 -10.08 -1.40 -3.53
N LYS A 233 -10.31 -1.61 -4.84
CA LYS A 233 -11.68 -1.59 -5.39
C LYS A 233 -12.58 -2.60 -4.70
N ILE A 234 -12.11 -3.83 -4.48
CA ILE A 234 -12.88 -4.86 -3.76
C ILE A 234 -13.32 -4.38 -2.37
N GLN A 235 -12.49 -3.62 -1.65
CA GLN A 235 -12.85 -3.13 -0.33
C GLN A 235 -13.83 -1.96 -0.40
N LEU A 236 -13.63 -1.03 -1.33
CA LEU A 236 -14.49 0.15 -1.51
C LEU A 236 -15.87 -0.23 -2.05
N ASP A 237 -15.94 -1.20 -2.98
CA ASP A 237 -17.20 -1.72 -3.55
C ASP A 237 -18.14 -2.32 -2.49
N LYS A 238 -17.60 -2.82 -1.36
CA LYS A 238 -18.42 -3.32 -0.24
C LYS A 238 -19.24 -2.21 0.43
N ARG A 239 -18.79 -0.96 0.35
CA ARG A 239 -19.50 0.21 0.87
C ARG A 239 -20.38 0.81 -0.21
N ASP A 240 -19.79 1.21 -1.33
CA ASP A 240 -20.49 1.74 -2.49
C ASP A 240 -19.58 1.62 -3.73
N PRO A 241 -20.02 0.94 -4.81
CA PRO A 241 -19.25 0.82 -6.07
C PRO A 241 -18.80 2.14 -6.71
N LYS A 242 -19.41 3.28 -6.35
CA LYS A 242 -19.02 4.62 -6.85
C LYS A 242 -17.76 5.17 -6.19
N LEU A 243 -17.39 4.70 -5.00
CA LEU A 243 -16.29 5.26 -4.22
C LEU A 243 -14.94 5.07 -4.90
N TYR A 244 -14.67 3.88 -5.44
CA TYR A 244 -13.38 3.62 -6.09
C TYR A 244 -13.14 4.54 -7.31
N PRO A 245 -14.06 4.65 -8.29
CA PRO A 245 -13.88 5.59 -9.40
C PRO A 245 -13.61 7.03 -8.95
N GLU A 246 -14.38 7.54 -7.99
CA GLU A 246 -14.24 8.91 -7.47
C GLU A 246 -12.91 9.13 -6.74
N MET A 247 -12.54 8.20 -5.86
CA MET A 247 -11.31 8.28 -5.08
C MET A 247 -10.06 8.03 -5.94
N LYS A 248 -10.17 7.22 -7.00
CA LYS A 248 -9.10 7.02 -7.99
C LYS A 248 -8.85 8.30 -8.76
N GLU A 249 -9.90 8.93 -9.28
CA GLU A 249 -9.78 10.23 -9.97
C GLU A 249 -9.18 11.30 -9.04
N THR A 250 -9.59 11.31 -7.77
CA THR A 250 -9.02 12.21 -6.76
C THR A 250 -7.53 11.92 -6.53
N CYS A 251 -7.12 10.65 -6.51
CA CYS A 251 -5.72 10.23 -6.38
C CYS A 251 -4.87 10.73 -7.56
N ASP A 252 -5.35 10.55 -8.79
CA ASP A 252 -4.66 11.00 -10.00
C ASP A 252 -4.43 12.51 -9.99
N LYS A 253 -5.42 13.29 -9.52
CA LYS A 253 -5.31 14.75 -9.40
C LYS A 253 -4.38 15.16 -8.26
N TYR A 254 -4.45 14.48 -7.11
CA TYR A 254 -3.69 14.86 -5.92
C TYR A 254 -2.18 14.64 -6.10
N PHE A 255 -1.78 13.51 -6.68
CA PHE A 255 -0.37 13.14 -6.86
C PHE A 255 0.25 13.63 -8.18
N TYR A 256 -0.37 14.64 -8.81
CA TYR A 256 0.17 15.29 -10.00
C TYR A 256 1.32 16.24 -9.64
N ILE A 257 2.34 16.31 -10.50
CA ILE A 257 3.50 17.21 -10.37
C ILE A 257 3.39 18.30 -11.45
N PRO A 258 2.79 19.47 -11.15
CA PRO A 258 2.43 20.47 -12.18
C PRO A 258 3.60 20.91 -13.05
N HIS A 259 4.78 21.12 -12.45
CA HIS A 259 5.95 21.61 -13.18
C HIS A 259 6.62 20.53 -14.06
N ARG A 260 6.30 19.25 -13.85
CA ARG A 260 6.76 18.12 -14.69
C ARG A 260 5.69 17.64 -15.66
N LYS A 261 4.43 18.02 -15.42
CA LYS A 261 3.25 17.59 -16.15
C LYS A 261 3.07 16.07 -16.16
N GLU A 262 3.36 15.43 -15.04
CA GLU A 262 3.24 13.98 -14.84
C GLU A 262 2.76 13.67 -13.42
N SER A 263 2.10 12.54 -13.23
CA SER A 263 1.79 11.99 -11.92
C SER A 263 3.03 11.36 -11.29
N ARG A 264 3.08 11.37 -9.95
CA ARG A 264 4.16 10.76 -9.16
C ARG A 264 4.31 9.27 -9.48
N GLY A 265 3.19 8.57 -9.61
CA GLY A 265 3.08 7.13 -9.84
C GLY A 265 1.82 6.76 -10.61
N VAL A 266 1.43 5.49 -10.55
CA VAL A 266 0.26 4.94 -11.25
C VAL A 266 -1.06 5.18 -10.52
N GLY A 267 -1.01 5.89 -9.39
CA GLY A 267 -2.17 6.26 -8.60
C GLY A 267 -2.58 5.14 -7.65
N GLY A 268 -3.87 5.09 -7.36
CA GLY A 268 -4.49 4.22 -6.37
C GLY A 268 -5.84 4.79 -6.02
N PHE A 269 -6.05 5.11 -4.75
CA PHE A 269 -7.24 5.84 -4.30
C PHE A 269 -6.86 6.85 -3.23
N PHE A 270 -7.55 7.99 -3.19
CA PHE A 270 -7.32 9.05 -2.23
C PHE A 270 -8.63 9.71 -1.84
N PHE A 271 -8.77 10.04 -0.55
CA PHE A 271 -9.89 10.79 -0.02
C PHE A 271 -9.43 11.70 1.13
N ASP A 272 -10.12 12.82 1.29
CA ASP A 272 -9.90 13.79 2.36
C ASP A 272 -11.24 14.45 2.68
N ASP A 273 -11.36 15.04 3.87
CA ASP A 273 -12.60 15.67 4.34
C ASP A 273 -13.84 14.76 4.28
N MET A 274 -13.70 13.45 4.48
CA MET A 274 -14.85 12.54 4.58
C MET A 274 -15.55 12.73 5.94
N GLU A 275 -16.59 13.56 5.96
CA GLU A 275 -17.36 13.90 7.18
C GLU A 275 -18.36 12.80 7.60
N ASP A 276 -18.62 11.82 6.74
CA ASP A 276 -19.35 10.61 7.12
C ASP A 276 -18.48 9.74 8.03
N THR A 277 -18.60 9.97 9.34
CA THR A 277 -17.90 9.19 10.38
C THR A 277 -18.76 8.04 10.94
N SER A 278 -19.68 7.52 10.14
CA SER A 278 -20.50 6.35 10.49
C SER A 278 -19.67 5.08 10.71
N GLU A 279 -20.31 4.08 11.32
CA GLU A 279 -19.71 2.76 11.52
C GLU A 279 -19.23 2.16 10.20
N GLU A 280 -20.05 2.25 9.16
CA GLU A 280 -19.73 1.67 7.85
C GLU A 280 -18.51 2.34 7.20
N SER A 281 -18.36 3.66 7.35
CA SER A 281 -17.19 4.39 6.85
C SER A 281 -15.93 4.04 7.64
N PHE A 282 -16.04 3.86 8.95
CA PHE A 282 -14.93 3.32 9.75
C PHE A 282 -14.55 1.89 9.34
N GLN A 283 -15.53 1.00 9.13
CA GLN A 283 -15.29 -0.38 8.66
C GLN A 283 -14.63 -0.40 7.28
N MET A 284 -15.05 0.48 6.36
CA MET A 284 -14.41 0.64 5.06
C MET A 284 -12.93 1.01 5.21
N ILE A 285 -12.62 2.01 6.04
CA ILE A 285 -11.23 2.45 6.28
C ILE A 285 -10.42 1.32 6.91
N ARG A 286 -10.95 0.60 7.91
CA ARG A 286 -10.27 -0.56 8.50
C ARG A 286 -9.97 -1.63 7.44
N ASN A 287 -10.95 -1.95 6.59
CA ASN A 287 -10.78 -2.95 5.53
C ASN A 287 -9.70 -2.54 4.53
N CYS A 288 -9.67 -1.27 4.12
CA CYS A 288 -8.60 -0.75 3.26
C CYS A 288 -7.24 -0.80 3.96
N ALA A 289 -7.14 -0.41 5.23
CA ALA A 289 -5.91 -0.47 6.01
C ALA A 289 -5.35 -1.90 6.15
N ASN A 290 -6.24 -2.87 6.41
CA ASN A 290 -5.88 -4.28 6.48
C ASN A 290 -5.41 -4.85 5.12
N SER A 291 -5.78 -4.22 4.00
CA SER A 291 -5.44 -4.72 2.66
C SER A 291 -4.05 -4.31 2.17
N MET A 292 -3.27 -3.58 2.98
CA MET A 292 -1.95 -3.09 2.55
C MET A 292 -1.04 -4.23 2.07
N LEU A 293 -0.84 -5.25 2.91
CA LEU A 293 0.04 -6.37 2.58
C LEU A 293 -0.48 -7.17 1.38
N ASP A 294 -1.80 -7.38 1.30
CA ASP A 294 -2.44 -8.04 0.15
C ASP A 294 -2.20 -7.25 -1.15
N SER A 295 -2.23 -5.93 -1.09
CA SER A 295 -2.01 -5.06 -2.25
C SER A 295 -0.55 -5.01 -2.70
N TYR A 296 0.41 -5.26 -1.80
CA TYR A 296 1.82 -4.96 -2.04
C TYR A 296 2.75 -6.17 -2.02
N LEU A 297 2.59 -7.13 -1.10
CA LEU A 297 3.50 -8.28 -1.00
C LEU A 297 3.53 -9.14 -2.28
N PRO A 298 2.41 -9.43 -2.96
CA PRO A 298 2.46 -10.20 -4.22
C PRO A 298 3.29 -9.51 -5.30
N ILE A 299 3.20 -8.19 -5.38
CA ILE A 299 4.01 -7.38 -6.29
C ILE A 299 5.48 -7.45 -5.86
N LEU A 300 5.77 -7.14 -4.60
CA LEU A 300 7.13 -7.12 -4.07
C LEU A 300 7.85 -8.46 -4.27
N LEU A 301 7.20 -9.58 -3.96
CA LEU A 301 7.78 -10.92 -4.09
C LEU A 301 8.12 -11.27 -5.55
N ARG A 302 7.32 -10.81 -6.52
CA ARG A 302 7.63 -11.00 -7.95
C ARG A 302 8.82 -10.15 -8.41
N ARG A 303 9.01 -8.96 -7.84
CA ARG A 303 9.93 -7.95 -8.38
C ARG A 303 11.26 -7.83 -7.63
N LYS A 304 11.30 -8.15 -6.34
CA LYS A 304 12.45 -7.85 -5.47
C LYS A 304 13.77 -8.50 -5.91
N ASP A 305 13.70 -9.68 -6.53
CA ASP A 305 14.89 -10.45 -6.95
C ASP A 305 15.16 -10.37 -8.46
N MET A 306 14.41 -9.56 -9.21
CA MET A 306 14.62 -9.43 -10.66
C MET A 306 16.01 -8.81 -10.95
N PRO A 307 16.76 -9.32 -11.93
CA PRO A 307 18.01 -8.69 -12.34
C PRO A 307 17.73 -7.29 -12.91
N PHE A 308 18.66 -6.37 -12.67
CA PHE A 308 18.59 -5.01 -13.23
C PHE A 308 19.98 -4.51 -13.64
N THR A 309 20.02 -3.53 -14.55
CA THR A 309 21.24 -2.86 -14.99
C THR A 309 21.51 -1.58 -14.20
N GLU A 310 22.74 -1.08 -14.23
CA GLU A 310 23.07 0.22 -13.61
C GLU A 310 22.22 1.37 -14.18
N LYS A 311 21.92 1.37 -15.50
CA LYS A 311 21.03 2.36 -16.11
C LYS A 311 19.62 2.32 -15.52
N GLN A 312 19.07 1.12 -15.30
CA GLN A 312 17.76 0.96 -14.66
C GLN A 312 17.78 1.44 -13.20
N LYS A 313 18.91 1.26 -12.51
CA LYS A 313 19.12 1.80 -11.16
C LYS A 313 19.20 3.33 -11.17
N GLU A 314 19.91 3.92 -12.13
CA GLU A 314 19.98 5.37 -12.34
C GLU A 314 18.59 5.96 -12.64
N TRP A 315 17.80 5.31 -13.50
CA TRP A 315 16.41 5.70 -13.75
C TRP A 315 15.56 5.69 -12.48
N GLN A 316 15.68 4.66 -11.63
CA GLN A 316 15.01 4.65 -10.32
C GLN A 316 15.41 5.87 -9.47
N GLN A 317 16.68 6.30 -9.49
CA GLN A 317 17.10 7.50 -8.76
C GLN A 317 16.46 8.78 -9.32
N ILE A 318 16.30 8.88 -10.64
CA ILE A 318 15.60 9.99 -11.30
C ILE A 318 14.11 9.99 -10.91
N ARG A 319 13.45 8.83 -10.94
CA ARG A 319 12.05 8.69 -10.50
C ARG A 319 11.87 9.02 -9.03
N ARG A 320 12.83 8.65 -8.16
CA ARG A 320 12.86 9.07 -6.75
C ARG A 320 13.06 10.57 -6.58
N GLY A 321 13.81 11.22 -7.48
CA GLY A 321 13.88 12.67 -7.54
C GLY A 321 12.49 13.31 -7.71
N ARG A 322 11.63 12.72 -8.56
CA ARG A 322 10.21 13.15 -8.71
C ARG A 322 9.39 12.93 -7.44
N TYR A 323 9.65 11.84 -6.72
CA TYR A 323 9.00 11.58 -5.43
C TYR A 323 9.34 12.67 -4.41
N VAL A 324 10.63 13.04 -4.31
CA VAL A 324 11.10 14.13 -3.45
C VAL A 324 10.50 15.48 -3.89
N GLU A 325 10.51 15.77 -5.20
CA GLU A 325 9.89 16.98 -5.75
C GLU A 325 8.43 17.12 -5.31
N PHE A 326 7.64 16.04 -5.39
CA PHE A 326 6.26 16.05 -4.94
C PHE A 326 6.12 16.30 -3.44
N ASN A 327 6.82 15.51 -2.61
CA ASN A 327 6.67 15.58 -1.16
C ASN A 327 7.08 16.95 -0.60
N VAL A 328 8.16 17.54 -1.11
CA VAL A 328 8.63 18.84 -0.62
C VAL A 328 7.79 20.00 -1.16
N MET A 329 7.36 19.93 -2.43
CA MET A 329 6.73 21.09 -3.09
C MET A 329 5.21 21.06 -3.11
N TYR A 330 4.55 19.91 -3.00
CA TYR A 330 3.10 19.81 -3.22
C TYR A 330 2.35 19.05 -2.12
N ASP A 331 2.99 18.08 -1.46
CA ASP A 331 2.30 17.31 -0.43
C ASP A 331 1.86 18.18 0.76
N ARG A 332 0.55 18.22 0.97
CA ARG A 332 -0.08 19.03 2.03
C ARG A 332 0.34 18.54 3.42
N GLY A 333 0.44 17.22 3.60
CA GLY A 333 0.82 16.61 4.88
C GLY A 333 2.23 17.01 5.30
N THR A 334 3.20 16.86 4.39
CA THR A 334 4.61 17.23 4.61
C THR A 334 4.74 18.73 4.92
N LYS A 335 4.13 19.60 4.10
CA LYS A 335 4.18 21.06 4.34
C LYS A 335 3.58 21.46 5.69
N PHE A 336 2.41 20.92 6.02
CA PHE A 336 1.74 21.21 7.28
C PHE A 336 2.58 20.73 8.47
N GLY A 337 3.14 19.52 8.40
CA GLY A 337 4.00 18.97 9.43
C GLY A 337 5.24 19.83 9.68
N LEU A 338 5.94 20.24 8.62
CA LEU A 338 7.14 21.09 8.70
C LEU A 338 6.83 22.51 9.22
N ALA A 339 5.64 23.03 8.93
CA ALA A 339 5.21 24.34 9.41
C ALA A 339 4.67 24.33 10.85
N THR A 340 4.33 23.16 11.40
CA THR A 340 3.75 23.03 12.74
C THR A 340 4.85 22.94 13.81
N PRO A 341 4.89 23.88 14.78
CA PRO A 341 5.87 23.84 15.87
C PRO A 341 5.76 22.56 16.72
N GLY A 342 6.90 22.04 17.15
CA GLY A 342 6.98 20.81 17.96
C GLY A 342 6.64 19.53 17.21
N SER A 343 6.53 19.57 15.87
CA SER A 343 6.44 18.37 15.04
C SER A 343 7.78 17.64 15.01
N ARG A 344 7.72 16.30 15.03
CA ARG A 344 8.91 15.46 14.87
C ARG A 344 9.34 15.42 13.40
N ILE A 345 10.30 16.29 13.03
CA ILE A 345 10.78 16.46 11.66
C ILE A 345 11.25 15.14 11.04
N GLU A 346 11.97 14.31 11.81
CA GLU A 346 12.44 12.99 11.35
C GLU A 346 11.29 12.03 11.01
N SER A 347 10.13 12.15 11.67
CA SER A 347 8.93 11.37 11.31
C SER A 347 8.33 11.84 9.99
N ILE A 348 8.37 13.15 9.72
CA ILE A 348 7.82 13.74 8.49
C ILE A 348 8.69 13.37 7.28
N LEU A 349 10.02 13.49 7.44
CA LEU A 349 11.00 13.21 6.38
C LEU A 349 11.35 11.73 6.23
N MET A 350 10.71 10.86 7.03
CA MET A 350 10.68 9.40 6.82
C MET A 350 10.31 9.05 5.38
N SER A 351 9.42 9.84 4.77
CA SER A 351 8.92 9.65 3.40
C SER A 351 9.96 9.86 2.30
N LEU A 352 11.10 10.49 2.58
CA LEU A 352 12.14 10.73 1.58
C LEU A 352 12.98 9.46 1.38
N PRO A 353 13.32 9.08 0.13
CA PRO A 353 14.18 7.95 -0.14
C PRO A 353 15.61 8.18 0.38
N LEU A 354 16.36 7.11 0.57
CA LEU A 354 17.76 7.19 1.01
C LEU A 354 18.64 7.94 0.00
N THR A 355 18.39 7.72 -1.29
CA THR A 355 19.06 8.39 -2.40
C THR A 355 18.06 8.79 -3.48
N ALA A 356 18.36 9.89 -4.17
CA ALA A 356 17.64 10.39 -5.33
C ALA A 356 18.61 11.14 -6.24
N ARG A 357 18.26 11.32 -7.51
CA ARG A 357 19.11 11.93 -8.53
C ARG A 357 18.34 12.95 -9.38
N TRP A 358 19.02 14.03 -9.72
CA TRP A 358 18.54 15.04 -10.67
C TRP A 358 19.58 15.25 -11.76
N GLU A 359 19.12 15.15 -13.00
CA GLU A 359 19.96 15.38 -14.17
C GLU A 359 19.38 16.50 -15.02
N TYR A 360 20.27 17.38 -15.49
CA TYR A 360 19.87 18.50 -16.33
C TYR A 360 19.41 18.00 -17.70
N MET A 361 18.18 18.37 -18.09
CA MET A 361 17.59 18.05 -19.39
C MET A 361 17.51 16.55 -19.75
N HIS A 362 17.57 15.66 -18.75
CA HIS A 362 17.42 14.22 -18.99
C HIS A 362 16.03 13.88 -19.54
N SER A 363 16.01 13.16 -20.66
CA SER A 363 14.82 12.55 -21.26
C SER A 363 15.13 11.11 -21.66
N PRO A 364 14.25 10.13 -21.35
CA PRO A 364 14.46 8.76 -21.78
C PRO A 364 14.41 8.64 -23.31
N GLU A 365 15.06 7.61 -23.85
CA GLU A 365 15.00 7.30 -25.28
C GLU A 365 13.56 6.97 -25.69
N LYS A 366 13.11 7.48 -26.83
CA LYS A 366 11.72 7.24 -27.29
C LYS A 366 11.48 5.74 -27.51
N GLY A 367 10.37 5.24 -26.97
CA GLY A 367 10.00 3.82 -27.10
C GLY A 367 10.67 2.88 -26.08
N SER A 368 11.66 3.37 -25.32
CA SER A 368 12.24 2.65 -24.18
C SER A 368 11.18 2.35 -23.12
N TRP A 369 11.50 1.44 -22.19
CA TRP A 369 10.62 1.14 -21.07
C TRP A 369 10.42 2.35 -20.14
N GLU A 370 11.45 3.16 -19.95
CA GLU A 370 11.40 4.42 -19.21
C GLU A 370 10.43 5.41 -19.86
N ASP A 371 10.50 5.58 -21.19
CA ASP A 371 9.58 6.44 -21.93
C ASP A 371 8.14 5.92 -21.86
N LYS A 372 7.92 4.61 -22.08
CA LYS A 372 6.58 3.99 -21.95
C LYS A 372 5.98 4.20 -20.56
N THR A 373 6.78 3.99 -19.51
CA THR A 373 6.36 4.27 -18.13
C THR A 373 5.97 5.74 -17.99
N LEU A 374 6.82 6.65 -18.47
CA LEU A 374 6.59 8.09 -18.41
C LEU A 374 5.33 8.53 -19.17
N GLN A 375 5.01 7.92 -20.32
CA GLN A 375 3.79 8.24 -21.08
C GLN A 375 2.53 7.95 -20.26
N VAL A 376 2.50 6.84 -19.51
CA VAL A 376 1.39 6.51 -18.62
C VAL A 376 1.33 7.47 -17.44
N LEU A 377 2.48 7.83 -16.85
CA LEU A 377 2.50 8.82 -15.76
C LEU A 377 2.01 10.21 -16.21
N LYS A 378 2.19 10.56 -17.49
CA LYS A 378 1.65 11.80 -18.07
C LYS A 378 0.17 11.71 -18.41
N ASN A 379 -0.33 10.50 -18.67
CA ASN A 379 -1.70 10.23 -19.10
C ASN A 379 -2.27 9.07 -18.27
N PRO A 380 -2.77 9.33 -17.05
CA PRO A 380 -3.34 8.29 -16.20
C PRO A 380 -4.44 7.49 -16.91
N VAL A 381 -4.43 6.17 -16.71
CA VAL A 381 -5.39 5.23 -17.32
C VAL A 381 -6.29 4.59 -16.27
N ASP A 382 -7.41 4.00 -16.67
CA ASP A 382 -8.15 3.09 -15.80
C ASP A 382 -7.48 1.70 -15.85
N TRP A 383 -6.74 1.37 -14.80
CA TRP A 383 -6.02 0.11 -14.72
C TRP A 383 -6.91 -1.11 -14.84
N LEU A 384 -8.17 -1.02 -14.41
CA LEU A 384 -9.07 -2.17 -14.46
C LEU A 384 -9.64 -2.42 -15.86
N ASP A 385 -9.54 -1.42 -16.75
CA ASP A 385 -9.86 -1.54 -18.18
C ASP A 385 -8.63 -1.93 -19.03
N VAL A 386 -7.41 -1.86 -18.46
CA VAL A 386 -6.20 -2.33 -19.15
C VAL A 386 -6.27 -3.86 -19.28
N PRO A 387 -6.11 -4.41 -20.51
CA PRO A 387 -6.13 -5.85 -20.73
C PRO A 387 -5.10 -6.59 -19.86
N GLU A 388 -5.48 -7.78 -19.42
CA GLU A 388 -4.56 -8.66 -18.68
C GLU A 388 -3.43 -9.13 -19.57
N VAL A 389 -2.19 -8.94 -19.11
CA VAL A 389 -1.02 -9.57 -19.72
C VAL A 389 -0.83 -10.93 -19.06
N ASP A 390 -1.45 -11.96 -19.64
CA ASP A 390 -1.22 -13.34 -19.23
C ASP A 390 0.00 -13.89 -19.97
N LEU A 391 1.16 -13.86 -19.30
CA LEU A 391 2.44 -14.31 -19.85
C LEU A 391 2.42 -15.78 -20.30
N GLU A 392 1.55 -16.62 -19.74
CA GLU A 392 1.43 -18.03 -20.11
C GLU A 392 0.58 -18.25 -21.36
N LYS A 393 -0.25 -17.26 -21.71
CA LYS A 393 -1.10 -17.27 -22.92
C LYS A 393 -0.48 -16.51 -24.09
N LEU A 394 0.61 -15.77 -23.88
CA LEU A 394 1.33 -15.10 -24.96
C LEU A 394 1.91 -16.12 -25.93
N SER A 395 1.76 -15.85 -27.23
CA SER A 395 2.52 -16.58 -28.26
C SER A 395 4.02 -16.39 -28.03
N THR A 396 4.86 -17.27 -28.57
CA THR A 396 6.32 -17.12 -28.46
C THR A 396 6.81 -15.76 -28.95
N ALA A 397 6.19 -15.20 -29.98
CA ALA A 397 6.55 -13.88 -30.51
C ALA A 397 6.17 -12.74 -29.53
N GLU A 398 4.98 -12.79 -28.96
CA GLU A 398 4.51 -11.82 -27.96
C GLU A 398 5.31 -11.94 -26.66
N LEU A 399 5.62 -13.17 -26.23
CA LEU A 399 6.48 -13.41 -25.08
C LEU A 399 7.90 -12.88 -25.32
N LEU A 400 8.47 -13.06 -26.51
CA LEU A 400 9.76 -12.50 -26.86
C LEU A 400 9.72 -10.96 -26.95
N GLN A 401 8.64 -10.37 -27.45
CA GLN A 401 8.44 -8.93 -27.44
C GLN A 401 8.29 -8.39 -26.01
N GLU A 402 7.59 -9.10 -25.14
CA GLU A 402 7.38 -8.71 -23.76
C GLU A 402 8.65 -8.89 -22.92
N ILE A 403 9.40 -9.98 -23.15
CA ILE A 403 10.74 -10.17 -22.62
C ILE A 403 11.66 -9.07 -23.15
N ALA A 404 11.66 -8.76 -24.45
CA ALA A 404 12.47 -7.70 -25.02
C ALA A 404 12.12 -6.35 -24.39
N ARG A 405 10.84 -6.01 -24.26
CA ARG A 405 10.36 -4.81 -23.56
C ARG A 405 10.89 -4.74 -22.12
N ARG A 406 10.90 -5.86 -21.42
CA ARG A 406 11.40 -5.98 -20.04
C ARG A 406 12.93 -6.11 -19.95
N SER A 407 13.62 -6.33 -21.06
CA SER A 407 15.05 -6.68 -21.12
C SER A 407 15.88 -5.73 -21.99
N GLU A 408 15.31 -4.63 -22.50
CA GLU A 408 16.07 -3.58 -23.18
C GLU A 408 17.17 -3.08 -22.22
N LYS A 409 18.43 -3.43 -22.55
CA LYS A 409 19.64 -3.25 -21.74
C LYS A 409 20.29 -1.88 -21.94
#